data_AF-A0A656JIT4-F1
#
_entry.id   AF-A0A656JIT4-F1
#
_cell.length_a   1.000
_cell.length_b   1.000
_cell.length_c   1.000
_cell.angle_alpha   90.00
_cell.angle_beta   90.00
_cell.angle_gamma   90.00
#
_symmetry.space_group_name_H-M   'P 1'
#
loop_
_entity.id
_entity.type
_entity.pdbx_description
1 polymer ?
#
loop_
_entity_poly.entity_id
_entity_poly.type
_entity_poly.pdbx_seq_one_letter_code
_entity_poly.pdbx_strand_id
1 'polypeptide(L)'
;QKQPTIALNSTASIATARIVYLWSWGPIVGPVNGLRSVKLDGTPLVAEDGTINFPGVKWQFRNGELNQQRLEGIAESSNEVDVNQQLLSGTPYLRTVNNPV
;
A
#
# COMPACT_ATOMS: atom_id res chain seq x y z
N GLN A 1 44.74 10.23 -27.30
CA GLN A 1 43.82 11.33 -26.96
C GLN A 1 42.73 10.76 -26.06
N LYS A 2 42.53 11.28 -24.83
CA LYS A 2 41.44 10.84 -23.94
C LYS A 2 40.28 11.81 -24.13
N GLN A 3 39.15 11.30 -24.60
CA GLN A 3 37.93 12.08 -24.78
C GLN A 3 37.21 12.15 -23.42
N PRO A 4 36.75 13.33 -22.97
CA PRO A 4 35.98 13.43 -21.74
C PRO A 4 34.58 12.88 -21.97
N THR A 5 34.19 11.87 -21.20
CA THR A 5 32.82 11.37 -21.15
C THR A 5 32.13 11.92 -19.91
N ILE A 6 31.03 12.65 -20.11
CA ILE A 6 30.16 13.09 -19.02
C ILE A 6 29.49 11.84 -18.44
N ALA A 7 29.73 11.54 -17.17
CA ALA A 7 29.01 10.50 -16.47
C ALA A 7 27.53 10.89 -16.37
N LEU A 8 26.62 9.99 -16.75
CA LEU A 8 25.20 10.18 -16.53
C LEU A 8 24.95 10.28 -15.02
N ASN A 9 24.52 11.46 -14.56
CA ASN A 9 24.00 11.64 -13.22
C ASN A 9 22.72 10.81 -13.10
N SER A 10 22.80 9.62 -12.51
CA SER A 10 21.62 8.85 -12.11
C SER A 10 21.49 8.82 -10.60
N THR A 11 21.44 10.01 -9.97
CA THR A 11 20.97 10.16 -8.59
C THR A 11 19.44 10.14 -8.57
N ALA A 12 18.83 9.13 -9.18
CA ALA A 12 17.40 8.88 -8.96
C ALA A 12 17.29 8.33 -7.54
N SER A 13 16.89 9.17 -6.58
CA SER A 13 16.54 8.73 -5.25
C SER A 13 15.33 7.79 -5.37
N ILE A 14 15.57 6.48 -5.35
CA ILE A 14 14.51 5.49 -5.34
C ILE A 14 13.96 5.44 -3.92
N ALA A 15 12.96 6.28 -3.63
CA ALA A 15 12.24 6.23 -2.38
C ALA A 15 11.22 5.08 -2.44
N THR A 16 11.41 4.06 -1.60
CA THR A 16 10.47 2.95 -1.48
C THR A 16 9.61 3.18 -0.23
N ALA A 17 8.29 3.23 -0.39
CA ALA A 17 7.35 3.24 0.73
C ALA A 17 6.77 1.84 0.93
N ARG A 18 6.63 1.43 2.19
CA ARG A 18 5.97 0.18 2.57
C ARG A 18 4.92 0.49 3.63
N ILE A 19 3.67 0.13 3.35
CA ILE A 19 2.53 0.46 4.21
C ILE A 19 1.85 -0.85 4.60
N VAL A 20 1.60 -1.02 5.90
CA VAL A 20 0.78 -2.10 6.45
C VAL A 20 -0.38 -1.45 7.18
N TYR A 21 -1.59 -1.90 6.90
CA TYR A 21 -2.81 -1.36 7.52
C TYR A 21 -3.65 -2.50 8.08
N LEU A 22 -4.05 -2.38 9.34
CA LEU A 22 -4.98 -3.30 9.99
C LEU A 22 -6.39 -2.73 9.87
N TRP A 23 -7.25 -3.41 9.12
CA TRP A 23 -8.60 -2.92 8.84
C TRP A 23 -9.67 -3.56 9.76
N SER A 24 -9.45 -4.80 10.20
CA SER A 24 -10.42 -5.54 10.99
C SER A 24 -9.74 -6.51 11.94
N TRP A 25 -10.40 -6.75 13.08
CA TRP A 25 -10.04 -7.78 14.07
C TRP A 25 -10.69 -9.14 13.80
N GLY A 26 -11.50 -9.25 12.74
CA GLY A 26 -12.12 -10.50 12.31
C GLY A 26 -12.30 -10.58 10.79
N PRO A 27 -12.84 -11.70 10.29
CA PRO A 27 -12.91 -11.99 8.87
C PRO A 27 -13.66 -10.92 8.07
N ILE A 28 -13.00 -10.38 7.04
CA ILE A 28 -13.59 -9.47 6.05
C ILE A 28 -13.24 -9.90 4.63
N VAL A 29 -14.10 -9.54 3.67
CA VAL A 29 -13.91 -9.89 2.24
C VAL A 29 -12.83 -9.05 1.55
N GLY A 30 -12.38 -7.96 2.18
CA GLY A 30 -11.38 -7.05 1.61
C GLY A 30 -11.97 -6.02 0.64
N PRO A 31 -11.13 -5.41 -0.21
CA PRO A 31 -11.56 -4.37 -1.13
C PRO A 31 -12.53 -4.91 -2.19
N VAL A 32 -13.69 -4.25 -2.36
CA VAL A 32 -14.80 -4.73 -3.22
C VAL A 32 -14.37 -4.96 -4.68
N ASN A 33 -13.53 -4.08 -5.24
CA ASN A 33 -13.02 -4.21 -6.61
C ASN A 33 -11.56 -4.67 -6.65
N GLY A 34 -11.09 -5.38 -5.61
CA GLY A 34 -9.71 -5.86 -5.50
C GLY A 34 -8.69 -4.74 -5.68
N LEU A 35 -7.70 -4.95 -6.55
CA LEU A 35 -6.65 -3.96 -6.83
C LEU A 35 -7.16 -2.66 -7.48
N ARG A 36 -8.38 -2.63 -8.02
CA ARG A 36 -9.00 -1.40 -8.54
C ARG A 36 -9.49 -0.48 -7.43
N SER A 37 -9.77 -1.04 -6.25
CA SER A 37 -10.12 -0.27 -5.05
C SER A 37 -8.91 0.39 -4.40
N VAL A 38 -7.69 -0.05 -4.71
CA VAL A 38 -6.45 0.56 -4.22
C VAL A 38 -5.97 1.57 -5.24
N LYS A 39 -5.82 2.83 -4.81
CA LYS A 39 -5.47 3.95 -5.68
C LYS A 39 -4.26 4.70 -5.13
N LEU A 40 -3.31 5.01 -5.99
CA LEU A 40 -2.19 5.91 -5.72
C LEU A 40 -2.48 7.23 -6.43
N ASP A 41 -2.62 8.30 -5.66
CA ASP A 41 -2.97 9.63 -6.17
C ASP A 41 -4.19 9.62 -7.11
N GLY A 42 -5.26 8.93 -6.66
CA GLY A 42 -6.50 8.77 -7.44
C GLY A 42 -6.43 7.75 -8.59
N THR A 43 -5.24 7.28 -8.96
CA THR A 43 -5.05 6.28 -10.03
C THR A 43 -5.11 4.87 -9.48
N PRO A 44 -6.03 3.99 -9.94
CA PRO A 44 -6.11 2.62 -9.45
C PRO A 44 -4.88 1.78 -9.82
N LEU A 45 -4.53 0.78 -9.01
CA LEU A 45 -3.39 -0.09 -9.32
C LEU A 45 -3.59 -0.88 -10.63
N VAL A 46 -4.84 -1.25 -10.90
CA VAL A 46 -5.28 -1.90 -12.12
C VAL A 46 -6.41 -1.08 -12.72
N ALA A 47 -6.31 -0.76 -14.00
CA ALA A 47 -7.35 -0.05 -14.75
C ALA A 47 -8.59 -0.93 -15.00
N GLU A 48 -9.66 -0.33 -15.52
CA GLU A 48 -10.93 -1.03 -15.78
C GLU A 48 -10.82 -2.08 -16.89
N ASP A 49 -9.89 -1.88 -17.82
CA ASP A 49 -9.51 -2.80 -18.89
C ASP A 49 -8.58 -3.94 -18.42
N GLY A 50 -8.11 -3.90 -17.17
CA GLY A 50 -7.16 -4.88 -16.62
C GLY A 50 -5.68 -4.49 -16.75
N THR A 51 -5.37 -3.35 -17.35
CA THR A 51 -4.00 -2.85 -17.47
C THR A 51 -3.42 -2.52 -16.09
N ILE A 52 -2.19 -2.97 -15.81
CA ILE A 52 -1.50 -2.69 -14.54
C ILE A 52 -0.81 -1.33 -14.64
N ASN A 53 -1.30 -0.35 -13.89
CA ASN A 53 -0.75 1.02 -13.90
C ASN A 53 0.57 1.12 -13.13
N PHE A 54 0.77 0.27 -12.12
CA PHE A 54 1.95 0.29 -11.26
C PHE A 54 2.57 -1.11 -11.11
N PRO A 55 3.35 -1.58 -12.10
CA PRO A 55 3.90 -2.94 -12.10
C PRO A 55 4.89 -3.21 -10.95
N GLY A 56 5.46 -2.16 -10.34
CA GLY A 56 6.37 -2.28 -9.19
C GLY A 56 5.67 -2.43 -7.84
N VAL A 57 4.34 -2.27 -7.77
CA VAL A 57 3.61 -2.35 -6.51
C VAL A 57 3.37 -3.81 -6.13
N LYS A 58 3.87 -4.20 -4.96
CA LYS A 58 3.54 -5.48 -4.33
C LYS A 58 2.36 -5.28 -3.38
N TRP A 59 1.33 -6.08 -3.54
CA TRP A 59 0.14 -6.04 -2.70
C TRP A 59 -0.10 -7.38 -2.02
N GLN A 60 -0.44 -7.35 -0.74
CA GLN A 60 -0.83 -8.51 0.04
C GLN A 60 -2.04 -8.14 0.88
N PHE A 61 -3.05 -9.01 0.90
CA PHE A 61 -4.22 -8.87 1.75
C PHE A 61 -4.36 -10.10 2.63
N ARG A 62 -4.83 -9.89 3.85
CA ARG A 62 -5.20 -10.95 4.80
C ARG A 62 -6.59 -10.62 5.31
N ASN A 63 -7.48 -11.60 5.24
CA ASN A 63 -8.88 -11.43 5.57
C ASN A 63 -9.15 -11.33 7.07
N GLY A 64 -8.18 -11.64 7.93
CA GLY A 64 -8.35 -11.56 9.39
C GLY A 64 -8.94 -12.85 10.00
N GLU A 65 -8.76 -13.99 9.34
CA GLU A 65 -9.05 -15.29 9.94
C GLU A 65 -8.04 -15.67 11.03
N LEU A 66 -8.46 -16.55 11.95
CA LEU A 66 -7.61 -17.04 13.04
C LEU A 66 -6.32 -17.69 12.51
N ASN A 67 -6.45 -18.49 11.46
CA ASN A 67 -5.33 -19.13 10.79
C ASN A 67 -5.03 -18.40 9.48
N GLN A 68 -3.94 -17.62 9.46
CA GLN A 68 -3.51 -16.88 8.28
C GLN A 68 -1.99 -16.86 8.15
N GLN A 69 -1.51 -16.82 6.90
CA GLN A 69 -0.07 -16.73 6.64
C GLN A 69 0.47 -15.34 6.96
N ARG A 70 1.74 -15.27 7.38
CA ARG A 70 2.44 -14.01 7.60
C ARG A 70 2.51 -13.18 6.32
N LEU A 71 2.57 -11.85 6.46
CA LEU A 71 2.91 -10.96 5.34
C LEU A 71 4.39 -11.13 4.97
N GLU A 72 4.67 -11.34 3.70
CA GLU A 72 6.03 -11.44 3.20
C GLU A 72 6.70 -10.07 3.11
N GLY A 73 8.01 -10.00 3.36
CA GLY A 73 8.78 -8.76 3.22
C GLY A 73 8.50 -7.69 4.28
N ILE A 74 7.74 -8.02 5.33
CA ILE A 74 7.54 -7.18 6.51
C ILE A 74 8.41 -7.75 7.65
N ALA A 75 9.62 -7.21 7.82
CA ALA A 75 10.54 -7.60 8.89
C ALA A 75 10.71 -6.54 9.99
N GLU A 76 9.96 -5.44 9.90
CA GLU A 76 10.17 -4.27 10.77
C GLU A 76 9.18 -4.22 11.94
N SER A 77 9.68 -3.67 13.05
CA SER A 77 8.88 -3.25 14.20
C SER A 77 8.21 -1.93 13.88
N SER A 78 6.89 -1.92 13.69
CA SER A 78 6.10 -0.70 13.49
C SER A 78 5.41 -0.28 14.79
N ASN A 79 5.33 1.03 15.04
CA ASN A 79 4.43 1.55 16.06
C ASN A 79 2.99 1.55 15.54
N GLU A 80 2.09 0.94 16.30
CA GLU A 80 0.66 1.00 16.04
C GLU A 80 0.11 2.33 16.55
N VAL A 81 -0.63 3.04 15.69
CA VAL A 81 -1.37 4.25 16.07
C VAL A 81 -2.85 3.91 15.99
N ASP A 82 -3.46 3.72 17.15
CA ASP A 82 -4.89 3.44 17.24
C ASP A 82 -5.71 4.64 16.75
N VAL A 83 -6.73 4.35 15.94
CA VAL A 83 -7.64 5.33 15.35
C VAL A 83 -8.93 5.45 16.17
N ASN A 84 -9.20 4.54 17.12
CA ASN A 84 -10.38 4.54 17.99
C ASN A 84 -11.72 4.74 17.24
N GLN A 85 -11.80 4.28 15.99
CA GLN A 85 -12.99 4.40 15.16
C GLN A 85 -13.49 3.02 14.72
N GLN A 86 -14.72 2.69 15.11
CA GLN A 86 -15.43 1.55 14.56
C GLN A 86 -15.94 1.88 13.15
N LEU A 87 -15.65 1.01 12.18
CA LEU A 87 -16.18 1.13 10.83
C LEU A 87 -17.48 0.33 10.71
N LEU A 88 -18.53 0.99 10.24
CA LEU A 88 -19.86 0.39 9.99
C LEU A 88 -20.15 0.47 8.49
N SER A 89 -20.82 -0.54 7.92
CA SER A 89 -21.05 -0.58 6.47
C SER A 89 -21.92 0.56 5.94
N GLY A 90 -22.80 1.13 6.77
CA GLY A 90 -23.74 2.18 6.37
C GLY A 90 -23.15 3.60 6.32
N THR A 91 -21.96 3.81 6.88
CA THR A 91 -21.38 5.15 7.01
C THR A 91 -19.98 5.18 6.39
N PRO A 92 -19.76 5.93 5.29
CA PRO A 92 -18.43 6.08 4.73
C PRO A 92 -17.52 6.82 5.71
N TYR A 93 -16.28 6.35 5.85
CA TYR A 93 -15.28 6.95 6.72
C TYR A 93 -14.09 7.42 5.90
N LEU A 94 -13.71 8.70 6.03
CA LEU A 94 -12.55 9.30 5.39
C LEU A 94 -11.60 9.84 6.46
N ARG A 95 -10.34 9.43 6.42
CA ARG A 95 -9.29 9.91 7.34
C ARG A 95 -8.02 10.22 6.58
N THR A 96 -7.46 11.41 6.84
CA THR A 96 -6.09 11.73 6.47
C THR A 96 -5.15 11.32 7.61
N VAL A 97 -4.18 10.47 7.30
CA VAL A 97 -3.14 10.06 8.26
C VAL A 97 -1.90 10.88 7.98
N ASN A 98 -1.60 11.82 8.87
CA ASN A 98 -0.32 12.53 8.88
C ASN A 98 0.54 11.88 9.95
N ASN A 99 1.71 11.37 9.59
CA ASN A 99 2.70 10.94 10.57
C ASN A 99 3.42 12.20 11.08
N PRO A 100 3.21 12.65 12.33
CA PRO A 100 4.13 13.61 12.91
C PRO A 100 5.40 12.81 13.19
N VAL A 101 6.39 12.95 12.30
CA VAL A 101 7.75 12.58 12.68
C VAL A 101 8.17 13.51 13.81
#